data_AF-A0A3M1UI41-F1
#
_entry.id   AF-A0A3M1UI41-F1
#
_cell.length_a   1.000
_cell.length_b   1.000
_cell.length_c   1.000
_cell.angle_alpha   90.00
_cell.angle_beta   90.00
_cell.angle_gamma   90.00
#
_symmetry.space_group_name_H-M   'P 1'
#
loop_
_entity.id
_entity.type
_entity.pdbx_description
1 polymer ?
#
loop_
_entity_poly.entity_id
_entity_poly.type
_entity_poly.pdbx_seq_one_letter_code
_entity_poly.pdbx_strand_id
1 'polypeptide(L)'
;MGNTARRHRVLTRGLDRLLGAVFLLTGLITIDTLYLSGVDLTEWLTGRSLENRPYLVAFLLHLVLGLLLVVPVLLFGALHLRRAWGWRRVNRYAVGAGLALYATALLLLVSGLLLTRFGFFEIDDPAVRTAAWWVHVLTPLAVAWLFVLHRLAGPPLDWRPGLAWGAAAVAVAAVGLVLHLQGAGAAPAGARHFLPALAISPGPIPAERLSGDAACRRCHADIYAQHVHSAHHFSSFTNPVYRFSVEETRRFLKARDGHVRVSRLCAGCHDPVLLFSGRFDDPAFDPDRDPHAGDGITCLACHAITAVNSPRGNGDYRIAPPPEYPFAHSRSAFLRAVSRQLIKARPSLHKRSLMHPVLRSAEFCSVCHKVHLPQALNGYRWLRGQDHYDSFLLSG
;
A
#
# COMPACT_ATOMS: atom_id res chain seq x y z
N MET A 1 48.54 -35.80 27.11
CA MET A 1 47.51 -36.17 26.11
C MET A 1 46.76 -34.95 25.59
N GLY A 2 47.48 -33.97 25.02
CA GLY A 2 46.87 -32.73 24.52
C GLY A 2 47.56 -32.29 23.23
N ASN A 3 46.96 -32.61 22.07
CA ASN A 3 47.05 -31.78 20.85
C ASN A 3 46.26 -32.32 19.63
N THR A 4 45.58 -33.48 19.71
CA THR A 4 44.91 -34.08 18.55
C THR A 4 43.49 -33.56 18.31
N ALA A 5 42.83 -32.97 19.30
CA ALA A 5 41.45 -32.47 19.17
C ALA A 5 41.32 -31.15 18.36
N ARG A 6 42.41 -30.43 18.08
CA ARG A 6 42.37 -29.19 17.29
C ARG A 6 42.37 -29.38 15.77
N ARG A 7 42.65 -30.59 15.26
CA ARG A 7 42.90 -30.80 13.82
C ARG A 7 41.65 -30.88 12.92
N HIS A 8 40.43 -30.96 13.47
CA HIS A 8 39.28 -31.34 12.66
C HIS A 8 37.97 -30.60 12.99
N ARG A 9 37.99 -29.27 13.11
CA ARG A 9 36.74 -28.47 13.06
C ARG A 9 36.43 -28.07 11.61
N VAL A 10 35.25 -28.47 11.12
CA VAL A 10 34.72 -28.04 9.81
C VAL A 10 34.52 -26.51 9.78
N LEU A 11 34.16 -25.93 10.92
CA LEU A 11 34.01 -24.48 11.09
C LEU A 11 35.34 -23.82 11.44
N THR A 12 35.73 -22.85 10.60
CA THR A 12 36.85 -21.94 10.86
C THR A 12 36.34 -20.68 11.56
N ARG A 13 37.23 -19.89 12.18
CA ARG A 13 36.86 -18.58 12.77
C ARG A 13 36.10 -17.67 11.80
N GLY A 14 36.42 -17.70 10.52
CA GLY A 14 35.71 -16.94 9.49
C GLY A 14 34.29 -17.45 9.25
N LEU A 15 34.12 -18.78 9.16
CA LEU A 15 32.80 -19.41 9.04
C LEU A 15 31.94 -19.22 10.29
N ASP A 16 32.55 -19.21 11.49
CA ASP A 16 31.85 -18.95 12.74
C ASP A 16 31.26 -17.54 12.78
N ARG A 17 32.02 -16.52 12.33
CA ARG A 17 31.53 -15.14 12.22
C ARG A 17 30.40 -15.03 11.21
N LEU A 18 30.54 -15.67 10.05
CA LEU A 18 29.53 -15.66 9.01
C LEU A 18 28.24 -16.35 9.47
N LEU A 19 28.36 -17.48 10.17
CA LEU A 19 27.22 -18.17 10.80
C LEU A 19 26.54 -17.28 11.85
N GLY A 20 27.32 -16.56 12.66
CA GLY A 20 26.79 -15.58 13.61
C GLY A 20 25.96 -14.48 12.91
N ALA A 21 26.43 -13.98 11.77
CA ALA A 21 25.68 -13.02 10.96
C ALA A 21 24.38 -13.62 10.40
N VAL A 22 24.42 -14.87 9.91
CA VAL A 22 23.21 -15.60 9.47
C VAL A 22 22.22 -15.72 10.63
N PHE A 23 22.66 -16.16 11.81
CA PHE A 23 21.76 -16.29 12.97
C PHE A 23 21.18 -14.96 13.44
N LEU A 24 21.98 -13.89 13.46
CA LEU A 24 21.49 -12.56 13.82
C LEU A 24 20.39 -12.10 12.86
N LEU A 25 20.64 -12.16 11.55
CA LEU A 25 19.68 -11.71 10.55
C LEU A 25 18.43 -12.59 10.51
N THR A 26 18.58 -13.92 10.60
CA THR A 26 17.45 -14.86 10.72
C THR A 26 16.63 -14.57 11.96
N GLY A 27 17.27 -14.24 13.08
CA GLY A 27 16.57 -13.82 14.27
C GLY A 27 15.73 -12.57 14.01
N LEU A 28 16.35 -11.49 13.55
CA LEU A 28 15.65 -10.22 13.30
C LEU A 28 14.46 -10.38 12.35
N ILE A 29 14.63 -11.12 11.24
CA ILE A 29 13.53 -11.33 10.29
C ILE A 29 12.42 -12.22 10.88
N THR A 30 12.73 -13.15 11.78
CA THR A 30 11.70 -13.94 12.46
C THR A 30 10.82 -13.08 13.37
N ILE A 31 11.38 -12.11 14.11
CA ILE A 31 10.56 -11.18 14.92
C ILE A 31 9.60 -10.39 14.03
N ASP A 32 10.13 -9.84 12.93
CA ASP A 32 9.36 -9.08 11.96
C ASP A 32 8.26 -9.94 11.30
N THR A 33 8.60 -11.18 10.92
CA THR A 33 7.64 -12.14 10.34
C THR A 33 6.51 -12.48 11.30
N LEU A 34 6.80 -12.67 12.59
CA LEU A 34 5.79 -12.95 13.61
C LEU A 34 4.82 -11.76 13.77
N TYR A 35 5.34 -10.53 13.77
CA TYR A 35 4.51 -9.33 13.81
C TYR A 35 3.62 -9.21 12.56
N LEU A 36 4.19 -9.33 11.36
CA LEU A 36 3.44 -9.25 10.09
C LEU A 36 2.36 -10.33 10.01
N SER A 37 2.71 -11.57 10.38
CA SER A 37 1.77 -12.70 10.39
C SER A 37 0.64 -12.49 11.42
N GLY A 38 0.96 -11.89 12.58
CA GLY A 38 -0.03 -11.55 13.60
C GLY A 38 -1.04 -10.51 13.10
N VAL A 39 -0.58 -9.50 12.37
CA VAL A 39 -1.46 -8.50 11.73
C VAL A 39 -2.32 -9.14 10.64
N ASP A 40 -1.71 -9.92 9.73
CA ASP A 40 -2.43 -10.61 8.64
C ASP A 40 -3.48 -11.59 9.19
N LEU A 41 -3.16 -12.35 10.24
CA LEU A 41 -4.10 -13.25 10.91
C LEU A 41 -5.26 -12.48 11.55
N THR A 42 -4.97 -11.35 12.22
CA THR A 42 -6.01 -10.53 12.86
C THR A 42 -6.92 -9.89 11.81
N GLU A 43 -6.38 -9.42 10.69
CA GLU A 43 -7.15 -8.91 9.55
C GLU A 43 -8.06 -10.01 8.98
N TRP A 44 -7.54 -11.23 8.80
CA TRP A 44 -8.33 -12.37 8.33
C TRP A 44 -9.47 -12.75 9.28
N LEU A 45 -9.20 -12.80 10.60
CA LEU A 45 -10.19 -13.15 11.61
C LEU A 45 -11.28 -12.09 11.81
N THR A 46 -10.94 -10.80 11.66
CA THR A 46 -11.85 -9.69 11.95
C THR A 46 -12.51 -9.09 10.71
N GLY A 47 -11.98 -9.36 9.52
CA GLY A 47 -12.38 -8.72 8.27
C GLY A 47 -12.02 -7.22 8.20
N ARG A 48 -11.30 -6.67 9.18
CA ARG A 48 -10.90 -5.26 9.22
C ARG A 48 -9.55 -5.08 8.55
N SER A 49 -9.42 -4.07 7.69
CA SER A 49 -8.12 -3.71 7.10
C SER A 49 -7.20 -3.13 8.18
N LEU A 50 -6.10 -3.84 8.45
CA LEU A 50 -5.07 -3.44 9.43
C LEU A 50 -3.74 -3.06 8.76
N GLU A 51 -3.63 -3.22 7.44
CA GLU A 51 -2.49 -2.70 6.68
C GLU A 51 -2.43 -1.16 6.75
N ASN A 52 -1.51 -0.66 7.57
CA ASN A 52 -1.26 0.77 7.78
C ASN A 52 0.23 1.08 7.61
N ARG A 53 0.65 2.31 7.94
CA ARG A 53 2.05 2.73 7.80
C ARG A 53 3.03 1.87 8.62
N PRO A 54 2.83 1.60 9.93
CA PRO A 54 3.65 0.64 10.68
C PRO A 54 3.82 -0.72 9.99
N TYR A 55 2.72 -1.32 9.53
CA TYR A 55 2.76 -2.60 8.81
C TYR A 55 3.64 -2.52 7.55
N LEU A 56 3.48 -1.47 6.73
CA LEU A 56 4.26 -1.31 5.51
C LEU A 56 5.75 -1.04 5.78
N VAL A 57 6.09 -0.41 6.91
CA VAL A 57 7.48 -0.22 7.34
C VAL A 57 8.09 -1.53 7.81
N ALA A 58 7.35 -2.34 8.57
CA ALA A 58 7.77 -3.70 8.93
C ALA A 58 7.94 -4.57 7.67
N PHE A 59 6.99 -4.51 6.73
CA PHE A 59 7.13 -5.21 5.46
C PHE A 59 8.36 -4.74 4.66
N LEU A 60 8.69 -3.45 4.66
CA LEU A 60 9.94 -2.95 4.09
C LEU A 60 11.17 -3.55 4.81
N LEU A 61 11.14 -3.60 6.14
CA LEU A 61 12.19 -4.21 6.95
C LEU A 61 12.35 -5.70 6.60
N HIS A 62 11.25 -6.44 6.43
CA HIS A 62 11.25 -7.82 5.94
C HIS A 62 12.03 -7.98 4.64
N LEU A 63 11.72 -7.14 3.64
CA LEU A 63 12.39 -7.16 2.35
C LEU A 63 13.88 -6.85 2.47
N VAL A 64 14.25 -5.84 3.26
CA VAL A 64 15.65 -5.45 3.47
C VAL A 64 16.42 -6.56 4.19
N LEU A 65 15.88 -7.12 5.27
CA LEU A 65 16.51 -8.22 6.02
C LEU A 65 16.63 -9.48 5.14
N GLY A 66 15.60 -9.79 4.34
CA GLY A 66 15.63 -10.90 3.39
C GLY A 66 16.72 -10.74 2.34
N LEU A 67 16.88 -9.54 1.77
CA LEU A 67 17.95 -9.24 0.81
C LEU A 67 19.34 -9.32 1.46
N LEU A 68 19.48 -8.81 2.69
CA LEU A 68 20.73 -8.90 3.45
C LEU A 68 21.10 -10.34 3.80
N LEU A 69 20.12 -11.24 3.96
CA LEU A 69 20.33 -12.67 4.23
C LEU A 69 20.86 -13.45 3.03
N VAL A 70 20.59 -12.99 1.79
CA VAL A 70 20.95 -13.73 0.58
C VAL A 70 22.45 -14.04 0.54
N VAL A 71 23.30 -13.02 0.62
CA VAL A 71 24.76 -13.20 0.45
C VAL A 71 25.37 -14.04 1.58
N PRO A 72 25.11 -13.77 2.88
CA PRO A 72 25.65 -14.58 3.97
C PRO A 72 25.24 -16.05 3.90
N VAL A 73 23.98 -16.36 3.57
CA VAL A 73 23.50 -17.74 3.48
C VAL A 73 24.18 -18.47 2.31
N LEU A 74 24.27 -17.83 1.14
CA LEU A 74 24.94 -18.39 -0.04
C LEU A 74 26.41 -18.69 0.25
N LEU A 75 27.13 -17.71 0.80
CA LEU A 75 28.55 -17.86 1.12
C LEU A 75 28.78 -18.90 2.21
N PHE A 76 27.98 -18.87 3.29
CA PHE A 76 28.12 -19.83 4.38
C PHE A 76 27.86 -21.25 3.89
N GLY A 77 26.74 -21.48 3.22
CA GLY A 77 26.37 -22.81 2.72
C GLY A 77 27.41 -23.37 1.75
N ALA A 78 27.85 -22.58 0.77
CA ALA A 78 28.85 -23.02 -0.21
C ALA A 78 30.22 -23.32 0.43
N LEU A 79 30.73 -22.42 1.28
CA LEU A 79 32.03 -22.59 1.93
C LEU A 79 32.01 -23.72 2.97
N HIS A 80 30.91 -23.85 3.72
CA HIS A 80 30.71 -24.94 4.68
C HIS A 80 30.64 -26.29 3.96
N LEU A 81 29.83 -26.38 2.90
CA LEU A 81 29.70 -27.59 2.08
C LEU A 81 31.04 -27.99 1.45
N ARG A 82 31.81 -27.05 0.90
CA ARG A 82 33.13 -27.34 0.31
C ARG A 82 34.07 -28.01 1.30
N ARG A 83 34.06 -27.57 2.56
CA ARG A 83 34.89 -28.17 3.63
C ARG A 83 34.32 -29.50 4.12
N ALA A 84 33.00 -29.60 4.23
CA ALA A 84 32.30 -30.81 4.65
C ALA A 84 32.31 -31.92 3.58
N TRP A 85 32.56 -31.59 2.30
CA TRP A 85 32.49 -32.55 1.20
C TRP A 85 33.46 -33.72 1.36
N GLY A 86 34.69 -33.46 1.84
CA GLY A 86 35.67 -34.50 2.16
C GLY A 86 35.21 -35.48 3.24
N TRP A 87 34.24 -35.07 4.08
CA TRP A 87 33.69 -35.87 5.17
C TRP A 87 32.47 -36.71 4.75
N ARG A 88 32.02 -36.59 3.50
CA ARG A 88 30.88 -37.36 2.99
C ARG A 88 31.08 -38.88 3.11
N ARG A 89 32.32 -39.34 3.01
CA ARG A 89 32.67 -40.77 3.17
C ARG A 89 32.56 -41.27 4.61
N VAL A 90 32.66 -40.36 5.59
CA VAL A 90 32.64 -40.69 7.03
C VAL A 90 31.23 -40.55 7.60
N ASN A 91 30.52 -39.48 7.25
CA ASN A 91 29.15 -39.25 7.73
C ASN A 91 28.24 -38.72 6.61
N ARG A 92 27.75 -39.65 5.78
CA ARG A 92 26.86 -39.36 4.64
C ARG A 92 25.54 -38.71 5.07
N TYR A 93 25.02 -39.06 6.25
CA TYR A 93 23.75 -38.54 6.75
C TYR A 93 23.86 -37.07 7.15
N ALA A 94 24.93 -36.69 7.84
CA ALA A 94 25.18 -35.28 8.22
C ALA A 94 25.34 -34.37 7.00
N VAL A 95 26.10 -34.82 5.99
CA VAL A 95 26.29 -34.08 4.73
C VAL A 95 24.99 -34.03 3.92
N GLY A 96 24.21 -35.12 3.88
CA GLY A 96 22.90 -35.15 3.24
C GLY A 96 21.89 -34.18 3.88
N ALA A 97 21.80 -34.18 5.21
CA ALA A 97 20.97 -33.24 5.96
C ALA A 97 21.40 -31.78 5.74
N GLY A 98 22.72 -31.53 5.67
CA GLY A 98 23.26 -30.20 5.37
C GLY A 98 22.95 -29.73 3.94
N LEU A 99 23.01 -30.63 2.95
CA LEU A 99 22.59 -30.35 1.58
C LEU A 99 21.09 -30.04 1.49
N ALA A 100 20.24 -30.84 2.16
CA ALA A 100 18.80 -30.62 2.21
C ALA A 100 18.46 -29.28 2.89
N LEU A 101 19.12 -28.96 4.01
CA LEU A 101 18.99 -27.67 4.69
C LEU A 101 19.38 -26.52 3.76
N TYR A 102 20.54 -26.62 3.11
CA TYR A 102 21.01 -25.56 2.22
C TYR A 102 20.07 -25.39 1.02
N ALA A 103 19.66 -26.47 0.36
CA ALA A 103 18.70 -26.42 -0.75
C ALA A 103 17.37 -25.79 -0.32
N THR A 104 16.84 -26.15 0.85
CA THR A 104 15.60 -25.55 1.38
C THR A 104 15.78 -24.06 1.70
N ALA A 105 16.94 -23.67 2.24
CA ALA A 105 17.26 -22.25 2.45
C ALA A 105 17.37 -21.48 1.13
N LEU A 106 17.91 -22.09 0.06
CA LEU A 106 17.91 -21.49 -1.28
C LEU A 106 16.48 -21.33 -1.81
N LEU A 107 15.61 -22.33 -1.63
CA LEU A 107 14.20 -22.22 -2.02
C LEU A 107 13.48 -21.09 -1.28
N LEU A 108 13.75 -20.91 0.01
CA LEU A 108 13.22 -19.79 0.79
C LEU A 108 13.65 -18.44 0.22
N LEU A 109 14.95 -18.27 -0.08
CA LEU A 109 15.49 -17.03 -0.64
C LEU A 109 14.96 -16.76 -2.05
N VAL A 110 14.95 -17.78 -2.92
CA VAL A 110 14.45 -17.67 -4.29
C VAL A 110 12.96 -17.34 -4.29
N SER A 111 12.15 -18.03 -3.49
CA SER A 111 10.72 -17.71 -3.37
C SER A 111 10.47 -16.28 -2.90
N GLY A 112 11.27 -15.78 -1.94
CA GLY A 112 11.21 -14.38 -1.51
C GLY A 112 11.53 -13.41 -2.65
N LEU A 113 12.61 -13.64 -3.39
CA LEU A 113 13.00 -12.82 -4.55
C LEU A 113 11.93 -12.83 -5.64
N LEU A 114 11.32 -13.98 -5.94
CA LEU A 114 10.23 -14.10 -6.91
C LEU A 114 9.01 -13.26 -6.50
N LEU A 115 8.69 -13.21 -5.20
CA LEU A 115 7.54 -12.46 -4.68
C LEU A 115 7.78 -10.94 -4.62
N THR A 116 9.05 -10.49 -4.58
CA THR A 116 9.36 -9.05 -4.47
C THR A 116 8.98 -8.23 -5.70
N ARG A 117 8.97 -8.82 -6.91
CA ARG A 117 8.63 -8.17 -8.20
C ARG A 117 9.48 -6.93 -8.49
N PHE A 118 10.78 -7.12 -8.72
CA PHE A 118 11.66 -6.03 -9.13
C PHE A 118 11.32 -5.55 -10.54
N GLY A 119 11.48 -4.26 -10.83
CA GLY A 119 11.13 -3.70 -12.16
C GLY A 119 11.80 -4.37 -13.38
N PHE A 120 12.90 -5.10 -13.20
CA PHE A 120 13.59 -5.86 -14.25
C PHE A 120 13.27 -7.37 -14.25
N PHE A 121 12.53 -7.84 -13.23
CA PHE A 121 12.20 -9.24 -13.02
C PHE A 121 10.89 -9.34 -12.21
N GLU A 122 9.77 -9.49 -12.95
CA GLU A 122 8.44 -9.62 -12.38
C GLU A 122 7.77 -10.90 -12.89
N ILE A 123 7.11 -11.62 -11.98
CA ILE A 123 6.23 -12.73 -12.32
C ILE A 123 4.81 -12.27 -12.00
N ASP A 124 3.97 -12.21 -13.03
CA ASP A 124 2.58 -11.79 -12.91
C ASP A 124 1.60 -12.97 -12.88
N ASP A 125 2.04 -14.15 -13.31
CA ASP A 125 1.20 -15.36 -13.32
C ASP A 125 0.69 -15.70 -11.90
N PRO A 126 -0.65 -15.73 -11.68
CA PRO A 126 -1.22 -15.97 -10.37
C PRO A 126 -0.87 -17.34 -9.77
N ALA A 127 -0.77 -18.38 -10.60
CA ALA A 127 -0.49 -19.74 -10.14
C ALA A 127 0.97 -19.85 -9.66
N VAL A 128 1.92 -19.31 -10.42
CA VAL A 128 3.34 -19.28 -10.03
C VAL A 128 3.55 -18.48 -8.75
N ARG A 129 2.89 -17.33 -8.62
CA ARG A 129 2.96 -16.51 -7.40
C ARG A 129 2.37 -17.20 -6.19
N THR A 130 1.23 -17.88 -6.36
CA THR A 130 0.60 -18.65 -5.29
C THR A 130 1.51 -19.78 -4.82
N ALA A 131 2.14 -20.50 -5.77
CA ALA A 131 3.11 -21.54 -5.45
C ALA A 131 4.34 -20.97 -4.72
N ALA A 132 4.92 -19.87 -5.22
CA ALA A 132 6.05 -19.21 -4.58
C ALA A 132 5.71 -18.73 -3.16
N TRP A 133 4.49 -18.21 -2.94
CA TRP A 133 4.02 -17.81 -1.61
C TRP A 133 3.95 -19.00 -0.65
N TRP A 134 3.34 -20.13 -1.05
CA TRP A 134 3.31 -21.33 -0.21
C TRP A 134 4.71 -21.86 0.10
N VAL A 135 5.61 -21.88 -0.89
CA VAL A 135 7.02 -22.23 -0.66
C VAL A 135 7.65 -21.28 0.36
N HIS A 136 7.46 -19.98 0.22
CA HIS A 136 8.04 -18.98 1.11
C HIS A 136 7.54 -19.08 2.56
N VAL A 137 6.26 -19.46 2.74
CA VAL A 137 5.64 -19.62 4.07
C VAL A 137 6.02 -20.94 4.74
N LEU A 138 6.14 -22.04 3.98
CA LEU A 138 6.39 -23.38 4.54
C LEU A 138 7.88 -23.69 4.72
N THR A 139 8.75 -23.19 3.84
CA THR A 139 10.19 -23.50 3.89
C THR A 139 10.91 -23.02 5.16
N PRO A 140 10.54 -21.91 5.85
CA PRO A 140 11.15 -21.56 7.13
C PRO A 140 10.98 -22.63 8.21
N LEU A 141 9.80 -23.28 8.26
CA LEU A 141 9.53 -24.38 9.19
C LEU A 141 10.41 -25.59 8.86
N ALA A 142 10.53 -25.91 7.57
CA ALA A 142 11.41 -26.97 7.09
C ALA A 142 12.89 -26.66 7.36
N VAL A 143 13.35 -25.42 7.18
CA VAL A 143 14.71 -24.96 7.51
C VAL A 143 14.99 -25.14 9.00
N ALA A 144 14.07 -24.72 9.88
CA ALA A 144 14.23 -24.89 11.32
C ALA A 144 14.34 -26.37 11.71
N TRP A 145 13.48 -27.23 11.17
CA TRP A 145 13.51 -28.67 11.43
C TRP A 145 14.79 -29.34 10.88
N LEU A 146 15.15 -29.07 9.62
CA LEU A 146 16.35 -29.61 8.98
C LEU A 146 17.63 -29.13 9.68
N PHE A 147 17.63 -27.91 10.24
CA PHE A 147 18.74 -27.41 11.05
C PHE A 147 18.95 -28.24 12.32
N VAL A 148 17.86 -28.57 13.03
CA VAL A 148 17.93 -29.47 14.20
C VAL A 148 18.49 -30.82 13.79
N LEU A 149 17.95 -31.44 12.74
CA LEU A 149 18.42 -32.73 12.23
C LEU A 149 19.91 -32.70 11.83
N HIS A 150 20.34 -31.65 11.15
CA HIS A 150 21.74 -31.47 10.77
C HIS A 150 22.66 -31.35 12.00
N ARG A 151 22.20 -30.71 13.08
CA ARG A 151 22.97 -30.54 14.31
C ARG A 151 22.99 -31.75 15.23
N LEU A 152 22.06 -32.70 15.11
CA LEU A 152 22.10 -33.98 15.85
C LEU A 152 23.37 -34.79 15.54
N ALA A 153 24.00 -34.58 14.39
CA ALA A 153 25.27 -35.22 14.04
C ALA A 153 26.52 -34.56 14.67
N GLY A 154 26.34 -33.45 15.41
CA GLY A 154 27.41 -32.69 16.06
C GLY A 154 27.30 -32.73 17.60
N PRO A 155 28.06 -31.87 18.31
CA PRO A 155 27.91 -31.68 19.74
C PRO A 155 26.46 -31.31 20.11
N PRO A 156 25.99 -31.73 21.30
CA PRO A 156 24.62 -31.46 21.72
C PRO A 156 24.29 -29.96 21.63
N LEU A 157 23.09 -29.66 21.14
CA LEU A 157 22.56 -28.30 21.09
C LEU A 157 22.28 -27.82 22.51
N ASP A 158 22.86 -26.68 22.90
CA ASP A 158 22.35 -25.93 24.05
C ASP A 158 21.10 -25.17 23.60
N TRP A 159 19.95 -25.57 24.14
CA TRP A 159 18.65 -25.01 23.80
C TRP A 159 18.38 -23.67 24.49
N ARG A 160 19.11 -23.34 25.57
CA ARG A 160 18.81 -22.15 26.38
C ARG A 160 18.84 -20.85 25.58
N PRO A 161 19.86 -20.56 24.74
CA PRO A 161 19.87 -19.34 23.94
C PRO A 161 18.74 -19.31 22.90
N GLY A 162 18.42 -20.46 22.30
CA GLY A 162 17.33 -20.58 21.31
C GLY A 162 15.96 -20.34 21.94
N LEU A 163 15.70 -20.91 23.11
CA LEU A 163 14.46 -20.69 23.87
C LEU A 163 14.33 -19.25 24.35
N ALA A 164 15.41 -18.68 24.91
CA ALA A 164 15.42 -17.29 25.35
C ALA A 164 15.14 -16.33 24.18
N TRP A 165 15.78 -16.58 23.04
CA TRP A 165 15.57 -15.78 21.84
C TRP A 165 14.16 -15.95 21.26
N GLY A 166 13.63 -17.17 21.21
CA GLY A 166 12.26 -17.44 20.77
C GLY A 166 11.22 -16.77 21.66
N ALA A 167 11.39 -16.81 22.98
CA ALA A 167 10.53 -16.11 23.93
C ALA A 167 10.58 -14.59 23.73
N ALA A 168 11.78 -14.02 23.55
CA ALA A 168 11.95 -12.59 23.26
C ALA A 168 11.29 -12.21 21.93
N ALA A 169 11.43 -13.02 20.89
CA ALA A 169 10.83 -12.77 19.58
C ALA A 169 9.30 -12.72 19.66
N VAL A 170 8.68 -13.68 20.35
CA VAL A 170 7.23 -13.71 20.59
C VAL A 170 6.79 -12.49 21.41
N ALA A 171 7.50 -12.16 22.48
CA ALA A 171 7.17 -11.02 23.33
C ALA A 171 7.22 -9.69 22.55
N VAL A 172 8.29 -9.45 21.78
CA VAL A 172 8.43 -8.23 20.97
C VAL A 172 7.36 -8.15 19.88
N ALA A 173 7.11 -9.25 19.17
CA ALA A 173 6.06 -9.29 18.14
C ALA A 173 4.67 -9.06 18.74
N ALA A 174 4.38 -9.63 19.91
CA ALA A 174 3.11 -9.45 20.62
C ALA A 174 2.92 -7.99 21.08
N VAL A 175 3.95 -7.37 21.67
CA VAL A 175 3.90 -5.95 22.04
C VAL A 175 3.69 -5.08 20.79
N GLY A 176 4.42 -5.35 19.71
CA GLY A 176 4.24 -4.66 18.43
C GLY A 176 2.81 -4.79 17.89
N LEU A 177 2.22 -5.99 17.97
CA LEU A 177 0.85 -6.24 17.55
C LEU A 177 -0.15 -5.48 18.43
N VAL A 178 0.00 -5.50 19.75
CA VAL A 178 -0.88 -4.75 20.66
C VAL A 178 -0.86 -3.25 20.35
N LEU A 179 0.33 -2.67 20.19
CA LEU A 179 0.49 -1.26 19.82
C LEU A 179 -0.13 -0.96 18.45
N HIS A 180 0.01 -1.88 17.49
CA HIS A 180 -0.60 -1.75 16.16
C HIS A 180 -2.12 -1.71 16.23
N LEU A 181 -2.72 -2.60 17.03
CA LEU A 181 -4.18 -2.68 17.19
C LEU A 181 -4.74 -1.46 17.93
N GLN A 182 -4.01 -0.92 18.90
CA GLN A 182 -4.37 0.33 19.58
C GLN A 182 -4.35 1.54 18.62
N GLY A 183 -3.44 1.53 17.64
CA GLY A 183 -3.33 2.58 16.62
C GLY A 183 -4.34 2.46 15.46
N ALA A 184 -5.05 1.34 15.32
CA ALA A 184 -5.99 1.08 14.23
C ALA A 184 -7.39 1.72 14.47
N GLY A 185 -7.41 2.98 14.92
CA GLY A 185 -8.64 3.71 15.23
C GLY A 185 -9.55 3.94 14.02
N ALA A 186 -10.83 4.18 14.27
CA ALA A 186 -11.82 4.45 13.23
C ALA A 186 -11.49 5.74 12.48
N ALA A 187 -11.72 5.77 11.17
CA ALA A 187 -11.62 6.99 10.38
C ALA A 187 -12.58 8.05 10.98
N PRO A 188 -12.14 9.33 11.10
CA PRO A 188 -12.98 10.38 11.66
C PRO A 188 -14.30 10.49 10.89
N ALA A 189 -15.39 10.71 11.62
CA ALA A 189 -16.70 10.93 11.02
C ALA A 189 -16.64 12.18 10.13
N GLY A 190 -17.03 12.04 8.87
CA GLY A 190 -17.09 13.18 7.96
C GLY A 190 -18.33 14.05 8.19
N ALA A 191 -18.22 15.33 7.83
CA ALA A 191 -19.35 16.27 7.84
C ALA A 191 -19.52 16.96 6.48
N ARG A 192 -20.70 17.57 6.28
CA ARG A 192 -21.04 18.34 5.07
C ARG A 192 -20.46 19.76 5.15
N HIS A 193 -19.13 19.87 5.03
CA HIS A 193 -18.43 21.16 5.12
C HIS A 193 -18.66 22.08 3.90
N PHE A 194 -19.12 21.50 2.78
CA PHE A 194 -19.08 22.14 1.47
C PHE A 194 -20.46 22.44 0.87
N LEU A 195 -21.50 22.52 1.70
CA LEU A 195 -22.84 22.90 1.24
C LEU A 195 -22.78 24.17 0.36
N PRO A 196 -23.55 24.21 -0.74
CA PRO A 196 -24.59 23.25 -1.16
C PRO A 196 -24.07 22.00 -1.89
N ALA A 197 -22.77 21.82 -2.11
CA ALA A 197 -22.25 20.50 -2.49
C ALA A 197 -22.53 19.52 -1.35
N LEU A 198 -23.12 18.38 -1.71
CA LEU A 198 -23.55 17.40 -0.74
C LEU A 198 -22.39 16.49 -0.27
N ALA A 199 -21.17 16.74 -0.73
CA ALA A 199 -20.00 15.96 -0.38
C ALA A 199 -19.72 15.95 1.13
N ILE A 200 -19.33 14.78 1.61
CA ILE A 200 -18.90 14.53 2.99
C ILE A 200 -17.41 14.23 2.99
N SER A 201 -16.66 14.97 3.81
CA SER A 201 -15.25 14.70 4.06
C SER A 201 -14.94 14.82 5.56
N PRO A 202 -13.83 14.22 6.04
CA PRO A 202 -13.37 14.40 7.43
C PRO A 202 -12.82 15.80 7.74
N GLY A 203 -12.71 16.67 6.73
CA GLY A 203 -12.10 17.99 6.77
C GLY A 203 -11.51 18.38 5.42
N PRO A 204 -10.75 19.49 5.35
CA PRO A 204 -10.00 19.84 4.15
C PRO A 204 -8.98 18.75 3.77
N ILE A 205 -8.82 18.51 2.48
CA ILE A 205 -7.89 17.55 1.91
C ILE A 205 -6.85 18.34 1.09
N PRO A 206 -5.54 18.27 1.41
CA PRO A 206 -4.51 18.95 0.63
C PRO A 206 -4.59 18.59 -0.86
N ALA A 207 -4.37 19.58 -1.74
CA ALA A 207 -4.55 19.40 -3.18
C ALA A 207 -3.70 18.25 -3.75
N GLU A 208 -2.48 18.09 -3.24
CA GLU A 208 -1.53 17.04 -3.66
C GLU A 208 -2.02 15.63 -3.38
N ARG A 209 -2.97 15.47 -2.45
CA ARG A 209 -3.62 14.19 -2.12
C ARG A 209 -4.67 13.80 -3.15
N LEU A 210 -5.10 14.73 -3.99
CA LEU A 210 -6.12 14.54 -5.02
C LEU A 210 -5.61 14.84 -6.44
N SER A 211 -4.52 15.56 -6.65
CA SER A 211 -4.04 15.96 -8.00
C SER A 211 -3.04 15.01 -8.68
N GLY A 212 -2.61 13.94 -7.99
CA GLY A 212 -1.40 13.15 -8.30
C GLY A 212 -1.43 12.19 -9.52
N ASP A 213 -2.08 12.51 -10.64
CA ASP A 213 -2.29 11.57 -11.76
C ASP A 213 -1.00 11.10 -12.44
N ALA A 214 0.04 11.93 -12.45
CA ALA A 214 1.35 11.59 -13.00
C ALA A 214 2.01 10.41 -12.26
N ALA A 215 1.68 10.17 -10.99
CA ALA A 215 2.14 9.01 -10.25
C ALA A 215 1.46 7.72 -10.75
N CYS A 216 0.16 7.78 -11.02
CA CYS A 216 -0.64 6.67 -11.54
C CYS A 216 -0.18 6.23 -12.93
N ARG A 217 0.17 7.18 -13.82
CA ARG A 217 0.69 6.91 -15.17
C ARG A 217 1.84 5.91 -15.23
N ARG A 218 2.68 5.85 -14.18
CA ARG A 218 3.86 4.96 -14.15
C ARG A 218 3.51 3.48 -14.16
N CYS A 219 2.32 3.11 -13.66
CA CYS A 219 1.83 1.74 -13.65
C CYS A 219 0.56 1.56 -14.49
N HIS A 220 -0.21 2.64 -14.74
CA HIS A 220 -1.48 2.65 -15.46
C HIS A 220 -1.40 3.54 -16.70
N ALA A 221 -0.40 3.32 -17.56
CA ALA A 221 -0.13 4.18 -18.71
C ALA A 221 -1.32 4.26 -19.68
N ASP A 222 -1.97 3.13 -19.96
CA ASP A 222 -3.06 3.06 -20.95
C ASP A 222 -4.30 3.83 -20.48
N ILE A 223 -4.73 3.61 -19.22
CA ILE A 223 -5.87 4.32 -18.63
C ILE A 223 -5.55 5.80 -18.50
N TYR A 224 -4.32 6.16 -18.13
CA TYR A 224 -3.90 7.55 -18.08
C TYR A 224 -4.01 8.22 -19.46
N ALA A 225 -3.56 7.55 -20.54
CA ALA A 225 -3.65 8.08 -21.89
C ALA A 225 -5.10 8.33 -22.34
N GLN A 226 -6.05 7.50 -21.89
CA GLN A 226 -7.48 7.74 -22.13
C GLN A 226 -8.02 8.89 -21.28
N HIS A 227 -7.65 8.92 -19.99
CA HIS A 227 -8.14 9.90 -19.03
C HIS A 227 -7.78 11.34 -19.43
N VAL A 228 -6.53 11.60 -19.83
CA VAL A 228 -6.08 12.96 -20.20
C VAL A 228 -6.77 13.54 -21.44
N HIS A 229 -7.51 12.71 -22.19
CA HIS A 229 -8.32 13.15 -23.33
C HIS A 229 -9.83 13.13 -23.04
N SER A 230 -10.22 12.81 -21.81
CA SER A 230 -11.63 12.64 -21.43
C SER A 230 -12.30 13.95 -21.02
N ALA A 231 -13.63 13.99 -21.13
CA ALA A 231 -14.43 15.10 -20.60
C ALA A 231 -14.28 15.29 -19.08
N HIS A 232 -13.96 14.22 -18.34
CA HIS A 232 -13.71 14.26 -16.90
C HIS A 232 -12.41 14.99 -16.57
N HIS A 233 -11.35 14.78 -17.33
CA HIS A 233 -10.10 15.53 -17.14
C HIS A 233 -10.30 17.02 -17.45
N PHE A 234 -11.02 17.34 -18.53
CA PHE A 234 -11.30 18.72 -18.91
C PHE A 234 -12.50 19.34 -18.17
N SER A 235 -13.00 18.76 -17.08
CA SER A 235 -14.24 19.21 -16.44
C SER A 235 -14.10 20.53 -15.66
N SER A 236 -12.89 21.04 -15.45
CA SER A 236 -12.60 22.24 -14.65
C SER A 236 -12.39 23.48 -15.52
N PHE A 237 -11.61 24.47 -15.08
CA PHE A 237 -11.45 25.78 -15.75
C PHE A 237 -10.77 25.69 -17.13
N THR A 238 -10.23 24.53 -17.50
CA THR A 238 -9.78 24.25 -18.88
C THR A 238 -10.92 24.18 -19.89
N ASN A 239 -12.15 23.91 -19.45
CA ASN A 239 -13.32 23.94 -20.33
C ASN A 239 -13.93 25.35 -20.34
N PRO A 240 -13.96 26.05 -21.49
CA PRO A 240 -14.41 27.44 -21.56
C PRO A 240 -15.90 27.61 -21.21
N VAL A 241 -16.74 26.60 -21.49
CA VAL A 241 -18.18 26.64 -21.16
C VAL A 241 -18.39 26.53 -19.66
N TYR A 242 -17.66 25.62 -19.01
CA TYR A 242 -17.70 25.49 -17.56
C TYR A 242 -17.13 26.74 -16.88
N ARG A 243 -15.96 27.20 -17.32
CA ARG A 243 -15.28 28.39 -16.80
C ARG A 243 -16.21 29.61 -16.82
N PHE A 244 -16.82 29.90 -17.97
CA PHE A 244 -17.79 30.99 -18.08
C PHE A 244 -18.93 30.81 -17.06
N SER A 245 -19.54 29.63 -17.00
CA SER A 245 -20.69 29.36 -16.13
C SER A 245 -20.36 29.54 -14.65
N VAL A 246 -19.21 29.01 -14.19
CA VAL A 246 -18.81 29.11 -12.78
C VAL A 246 -18.35 30.52 -12.42
N GLU A 247 -17.64 31.22 -13.31
CA GLU A 247 -17.20 32.60 -13.08
C GLU A 247 -18.39 33.57 -13.01
N GLU A 248 -19.35 33.48 -13.93
CA GLU A 248 -20.55 34.33 -13.89
C GLU A 248 -21.41 34.02 -12.65
N THR A 249 -21.56 32.73 -12.31
CA THR A 249 -22.25 32.32 -11.07
C THR A 249 -21.55 32.92 -9.84
N ARG A 250 -20.21 32.88 -9.78
CA ARG A 250 -19.43 33.48 -8.69
C ARG A 250 -19.63 35.00 -8.63
N ARG A 251 -19.59 35.72 -9.76
CA ARG A 251 -19.84 37.18 -9.81
C ARG A 251 -21.23 37.52 -9.32
N PHE A 252 -22.25 36.82 -9.81
CA PHE A 252 -23.64 37.01 -9.39
C PHE A 252 -23.82 36.77 -7.88
N LEU A 253 -23.31 35.64 -7.37
CA LEU A 253 -23.39 35.31 -5.94
C LEU A 253 -22.62 36.31 -5.07
N LYS A 254 -21.46 36.79 -5.54
CA LYS A 254 -20.69 37.82 -4.82
C LYS A 254 -21.47 39.12 -4.71
N ALA A 255 -22.15 39.54 -5.78
CA ALA A 255 -23.00 40.74 -5.78
C ALA A 255 -24.25 40.57 -4.91
N ARG A 256 -24.88 39.38 -4.92
CA ARG A 256 -26.11 39.10 -4.17
C ARG A 256 -25.88 38.84 -2.68
N ASP A 257 -24.89 38.01 -2.34
CA ASP A 257 -24.70 37.42 -1.01
C ASP A 257 -23.39 37.87 -0.33
N GLY A 258 -22.52 38.60 -1.02
CA GLY A 258 -21.21 39.00 -0.51
C GLY A 258 -20.16 37.87 -0.49
N HIS A 259 -20.51 36.64 -0.90
CA HIS A 259 -19.62 35.48 -0.96
C HIS A 259 -19.94 34.54 -2.13
N VAL A 260 -19.00 33.67 -2.48
CA VAL A 260 -19.14 32.72 -3.59
C VAL A 260 -19.53 31.30 -3.17
N ARG A 261 -19.76 31.04 -1.87
CA ARG A 261 -19.90 29.68 -1.31
C ARG A 261 -20.98 28.83 -1.97
N VAL A 262 -22.04 29.43 -2.49
CA VAL A 262 -23.10 28.67 -3.19
C VAL A 262 -22.59 28.05 -4.50
N SER A 263 -21.55 28.61 -5.12
CA SER A 263 -20.89 28.02 -6.31
C SER A 263 -20.15 26.72 -6.01
N ARG A 264 -19.97 26.33 -4.73
CA ARG A 264 -19.46 25.00 -4.36
C ARG A 264 -20.28 23.87 -4.97
N LEU A 265 -21.56 24.11 -5.27
CA LEU A 265 -22.41 23.19 -6.04
C LEU A 265 -21.69 22.67 -7.30
N CYS A 266 -21.05 23.56 -8.06
CA CYS A 266 -20.31 23.23 -9.27
C CYS A 266 -19.06 22.41 -8.92
N ALA A 267 -18.28 22.91 -7.95
CA ALA A 267 -17.01 22.32 -7.54
C ALA A 267 -17.13 20.91 -6.96
N GLY A 268 -18.30 20.54 -6.40
CA GLY A 268 -18.57 19.19 -5.92
C GLY A 268 -18.47 18.12 -6.99
N CYS A 269 -18.66 18.48 -8.26
CA CYS A 269 -18.63 17.57 -9.40
C CYS A 269 -17.57 17.92 -10.46
N HIS A 270 -17.06 19.15 -10.47
CA HIS A 270 -16.13 19.64 -11.50
C HIS A 270 -14.73 19.94 -10.97
N ASP A 271 -14.62 20.42 -9.72
CA ASP A 271 -13.37 20.92 -9.13
C ASP A 271 -13.06 20.29 -7.76
N PRO A 272 -13.11 18.96 -7.60
CA PRO A 272 -12.91 18.32 -6.29
C PRO A 272 -11.56 18.69 -5.66
N VAL A 273 -10.49 18.82 -6.46
CA VAL A 273 -9.17 19.24 -5.95
C VAL A 273 -9.25 20.63 -5.31
N LEU A 274 -9.86 21.61 -6.00
CA LEU A 274 -10.02 22.97 -5.47
C LEU A 274 -10.99 23.02 -4.28
N LEU A 275 -12.09 22.27 -4.35
CA LEU A 275 -13.12 22.25 -3.31
C LEU A 275 -12.55 21.74 -1.99
N PHE A 276 -11.97 20.53 -2.00
CA PHE A 276 -11.54 19.88 -0.77
C PHE A 276 -10.27 20.50 -0.20
N SER A 277 -9.42 21.11 -1.03
CA SER A 277 -8.24 21.86 -0.54
C SER A 277 -8.60 23.23 0.06
N GLY A 278 -9.85 23.68 -0.09
CA GLY A 278 -10.31 24.99 0.36
C GLY A 278 -9.95 26.13 -0.59
N ARG A 279 -9.17 25.86 -1.64
CA ARG A 279 -8.74 26.86 -2.65
C ARG A 279 -9.93 27.46 -3.40
N PHE A 280 -10.98 26.68 -3.63
CA PHE A 280 -12.17 27.16 -4.35
C PHE A 280 -12.89 28.34 -3.66
N ASP A 281 -12.81 28.41 -2.33
CA ASP A 281 -13.40 29.46 -1.51
C ASP A 281 -12.41 30.58 -1.17
N ASP A 282 -11.14 30.45 -1.54
CA ASP A 282 -10.13 31.47 -1.29
C ASP A 282 -10.53 32.78 -2.00
N PRO A 283 -10.67 33.91 -1.28
CA PRO A 283 -10.94 35.20 -1.90
C PRO A 283 -9.88 35.64 -2.92
N ALA A 284 -8.65 35.12 -2.80
CA ALA A 284 -7.54 35.36 -3.71
C ALA A 284 -7.43 34.31 -4.84
N PHE A 285 -8.39 33.38 -4.95
CA PHE A 285 -8.41 32.38 -6.01
C PHE A 285 -8.45 33.04 -7.40
N ASP A 286 -7.42 32.77 -8.19
CA ASP A 286 -7.28 33.20 -9.58
C ASP A 286 -7.05 31.96 -10.45
N PRO A 287 -8.02 31.55 -11.29
CA PRO A 287 -7.92 30.34 -12.09
C PRO A 287 -6.81 30.38 -13.13
N ASP A 288 -6.32 31.58 -13.52
CA ASP A 288 -5.22 31.71 -14.47
C ASP A 288 -3.84 31.52 -13.82
N ARG A 289 -3.77 31.59 -12.48
CA ARG A 289 -2.52 31.45 -11.70
C ARG A 289 -2.49 30.20 -10.83
N ASP A 290 -3.65 29.62 -10.53
CA ASP A 290 -3.74 28.43 -9.67
C ASP A 290 -3.34 27.17 -10.45
N PRO A 291 -2.31 26.43 -10.01
CA PRO A 291 -1.85 25.23 -10.71
C PRO A 291 -2.87 24.10 -10.72
N HIS A 292 -3.90 24.15 -9.87
CA HIS A 292 -4.95 23.14 -9.74
C HIS A 292 -6.28 23.55 -10.41
N ALA A 293 -6.36 24.75 -10.99
CA ALA A 293 -7.55 25.20 -11.70
C ALA A 293 -7.86 24.37 -12.95
N GLY A 294 -6.89 23.61 -13.47
CA GLY A 294 -7.10 22.72 -14.59
C GLY A 294 -7.23 21.24 -14.26
N ASP A 295 -7.25 20.85 -12.98
CA ASP A 295 -7.12 19.44 -12.60
C ASP A 295 -8.35 18.58 -12.96
N GLY A 296 -9.55 19.18 -13.01
CA GLY A 296 -10.78 18.45 -13.32
C GLY A 296 -11.07 17.31 -12.33
N ILE A 297 -11.66 16.24 -12.86
CA ILE A 297 -11.73 14.96 -12.17
C ILE A 297 -10.43 14.19 -12.43
N THR A 298 -9.56 14.19 -11.44
CA THR A 298 -8.31 13.43 -11.43
C THR A 298 -8.55 11.96 -11.06
N CYS A 299 -7.53 11.12 -11.27
CA CYS A 299 -7.54 9.72 -10.83
C CYS A 299 -7.84 9.64 -9.33
N LEU A 300 -7.13 10.43 -8.51
CA LEU A 300 -7.30 10.38 -7.05
C LEU A 300 -8.59 11.05 -6.58
N ALA A 301 -9.10 12.09 -7.26
CA ALA A 301 -10.40 12.66 -6.90
C ALA A 301 -11.54 11.64 -7.08
N CYS A 302 -11.48 10.83 -8.14
CA CYS A 302 -12.43 9.74 -8.37
C CYS A 302 -12.20 8.58 -7.39
N HIS A 303 -10.97 8.07 -7.31
CA HIS A 303 -10.65 6.87 -6.52
C HIS A 303 -10.66 7.10 -4.99
N ALA A 304 -10.61 8.35 -4.53
CA ALA A 304 -10.78 8.72 -3.11
C ALA A 304 -12.24 8.70 -2.64
N ILE A 305 -13.21 8.58 -3.56
CA ILE A 305 -14.62 8.44 -3.20
C ILE A 305 -14.85 7.05 -2.61
N THR A 306 -15.21 7.03 -1.34
CA THR A 306 -15.37 5.81 -0.52
C THR A 306 -16.80 5.30 -0.48
N ALA A 307 -17.78 6.19 -0.66
CA ALA A 307 -19.20 5.83 -0.67
C ALA A 307 -20.04 6.82 -1.51
N VAL A 308 -21.14 6.32 -2.08
CA VAL A 308 -22.27 7.14 -2.53
C VAL A 308 -23.22 7.27 -1.35
N ASN A 309 -23.57 8.50 -0.95
CA ASN A 309 -24.49 8.70 0.17
C ASN A 309 -25.95 8.61 -0.29
N SER A 310 -26.24 9.10 -1.50
CA SER A 310 -27.55 8.95 -2.15
C SER A 310 -27.47 9.29 -3.64
N PRO A 311 -28.45 8.83 -4.45
CA PRO A 311 -28.56 9.20 -5.86
C PRO A 311 -29.24 10.57 -6.06
N ARG A 312 -29.19 11.49 -5.09
CA ARG A 312 -29.81 12.83 -5.21
C ARG A 312 -28.99 13.81 -6.07
N GLY A 313 -27.78 13.43 -6.44
CA GLY A 313 -26.89 14.30 -7.20
C GLY A 313 -26.16 15.35 -6.36
N ASN A 314 -25.68 16.41 -7.00
CA ASN A 314 -24.97 17.54 -6.37
C ASN A 314 -23.73 17.13 -5.55
N GLY A 315 -23.06 16.06 -5.96
CA GLY A 315 -21.88 15.53 -5.29
C GLY A 315 -22.18 14.84 -3.97
N ASP A 316 -23.33 14.17 -3.79
CA ASP A 316 -23.68 13.46 -2.54
C ASP A 316 -22.90 12.15 -2.36
N TYR A 317 -21.57 12.27 -2.25
CA TYR A 317 -20.62 11.20 -2.00
C TYR A 317 -19.79 11.46 -0.73
N ARG A 318 -19.12 10.41 -0.25
CA ARG A 318 -18.11 10.51 0.80
C ARG A 318 -16.73 10.36 0.21
N ILE A 319 -15.84 11.30 0.50
CA ILE A 319 -14.46 11.28 0.06
C ILE A 319 -13.53 11.32 1.27
N ALA A 320 -12.42 10.58 1.19
CA ALA A 320 -11.37 10.61 2.19
C ALA A 320 -10.00 10.47 1.51
N PRO A 321 -8.95 11.13 2.03
CA PRO A 321 -7.62 10.97 1.46
C PRO A 321 -7.19 9.50 1.55
N PRO A 322 -6.82 8.86 0.43
CA PRO A 322 -6.43 7.46 0.45
C PRO A 322 -5.16 7.28 1.28
N PRO A 323 -5.01 6.18 2.04
CA PRO A 323 -3.76 5.86 2.74
C PRO A 323 -2.59 5.74 1.74
N GLU A 324 -1.40 6.13 2.19
CA GLU A 324 -0.22 6.17 1.34
C GLU A 324 0.85 5.19 1.80
N TYR A 325 1.58 4.65 0.83
CA TYR A 325 2.77 3.87 1.11
C TYR A 325 3.88 4.79 1.65
N PRO A 326 4.78 4.27 2.52
CA PRO A 326 5.93 5.02 2.97
C PRO A 326 6.66 5.70 1.81
N PHE A 327 7.04 6.95 2.01
CA PHE A 327 7.83 7.76 1.08
C PHE A 327 7.16 8.18 -0.25
N ALA A 328 5.83 8.06 -0.38
CA ALA A 328 5.10 8.46 -1.60
C ALA A 328 5.47 9.88 -2.09
N HIS A 329 5.59 10.83 -1.15
CA HIS A 329 5.91 12.24 -1.41
C HIS A 329 7.34 12.64 -1.05
N SER A 330 8.26 11.68 -0.90
CA SER A 330 9.64 12.01 -0.56
C SER A 330 10.32 12.83 -1.66
N ARG A 331 11.17 13.79 -1.30
CA ARG A 331 12.01 14.54 -2.25
C ARG A 331 13.10 13.64 -2.87
N SER A 332 13.49 12.56 -2.20
CA SER A 332 14.48 11.61 -2.71
C SER A 332 13.89 10.69 -3.79
N ALA A 333 14.52 10.67 -4.96
CA ALA A 333 14.13 9.77 -6.05
C ALA A 333 14.22 8.29 -5.65
N PHE A 334 15.23 7.95 -4.84
CA PHE A 334 15.42 6.60 -4.29
C PHE A 334 14.25 6.21 -3.38
N LEU A 335 13.88 7.06 -2.41
CA LEU A 335 12.78 6.75 -1.50
C LEU A 335 11.43 6.65 -2.22
N ARG A 336 11.19 7.47 -3.26
CA ARG A 336 10.01 7.29 -4.13
C ARG A 336 10.06 5.96 -4.89
N ALA A 337 11.24 5.48 -5.28
CA ALA A 337 11.40 4.16 -5.89
C ALA A 337 11.09 3.03 -4.89
N VAL A 338 11.52 3.16 -3.64
CA VAL A 338 11.14 2.24 -2.55
C VAL A 338 9.63 2.20 -2.36
N SER A 339 8.96 3.37 -2.34
CA SER A 339 7.49 3.44 -2.26
C SER A 339 6.81 2.64 -3.37
N ARG A 340 7.26 2.82 -4.62
CA ARG A 340 6.76 2.05 -5.77
C ARG A 340 7.03 0.55 -5.65
N GLN A 341 8.21 0.17 -5.16
CA GLN A 341 8.55 -1.23 -4.93
C GLN A 341 7.62 -1.86 -3.89
N LEU A 342 7.30 -1.14 -2.81
CA LEU A 342 6.36 -1.62 -1.80
C LEU A 342 4.95 -1.83 -2.37
N ILE A 343 4.48 -0.92 -3.25
CA ILE A 343 3.20 -1.09 -3.95
C ILE A 343 3.21 -2.38 -4.77
N LYS A 344 4.29 -2.67 -5.52
CA LYS A 344 4.39 -3.87 -6.34
C LYS A 344 4.47 -5.16 -5.52
N ALA A 345 5.25 -5.14 -4.44
CA ALA A 345 5.49 -6.30 -3.57
C ALA A 345 4.28 -6.64 -2.69
N ARG A 346 3.55 -5.63 -2.18
CA ARG A 346 2.33 -5.81 -1.37
C ARG A 346 1.23 -4.86 -1.87
N PRO A 347 0.53 -5.19 -2.97
CA PRO A 347 -0.46 -4.31 -3.61
C PRO A 347 -1.84 -4.28 -2.93
N SER A 348 -2.05 -5.03 -1.86
CA SER A 348 -3.34 -5.18 -1.17
C SER A 348 -3.91 -3.86 -0.69
N LEU A 349 -3.13 -3.04 0.04
CA LEU A 349 -3.54 -1.71 0.45
C LEU A 349 -3.91 -0.83 -0.75
N HIS A 350 -3.05 -0.78 -1.78
CA HIS A 350 -3.30 0.00 -3.01
C HIS A 350 -4.64 -0.39 -3.66
N LYS A 351 -4.89 -1.70 -3.86
CA LYS A 351 -6.12 -2.19 -4.46
C LYS A 351 -7.35 -1.83 -3.62
N ARG A 352 -7.31 -2.03 -2.30
CA ARG A 352 -8.48 -1.79 -1.42
C ARG A 352 -8.79 -0.31 -1.22
N SER A 353 -7.77 0.54 -1.19
CA SER A 353 -7.91 1.97 -0.95
C SER A 353 -8.28 2.80 -2.17
N LEU A 354 -8.11 2.25 -3.39
CA LEU A 354 -8.42 2.96 -4.62
C LEU A 354 -9.53 2.29 -5.44
N MET A 355 -9.81 1.00 -5.24
CA MET A 355 -10.91 0.31 -5.92
C MET A 355 -12.05 0.00 -4.95
N HIS A 356 -12.67 1.06 -4.41
CA HIS A 356 -13.86 0.92 -3.58
C HIS A 356 -15.02 0.29 -4.37
N PRO A 357 -15.88 -0.54 -3.73
CA PRO A 357 -16.99 -1.20 -4.42
C PRO A 357 -17.93 -0.25 -5.17
N VAL A 358 -18.11 0.97 -4.67
CA VAL A 358 -18.97 1.98 -5.29
C VAL A 358 -18.56 2.30 -6.73
N LEU A 359 -17.27 2.26 -7.06
CA LEU A 359 -16.76 2.55 -8.40
C LEU A 359 -17.19 1.52 -9.46
N ARG A 360 -17.79 0.39 -9.05
CA ARG A 360 -18.28 -0.67 -9.93
C ARG A 360 -19.79 -0.59 -10.20
N SER A 361 -20.47 0.37 -9.59
CA SER A 361 -21.92 0.57 -9.73
C SER A 361 -22.20 1.79 -10.61
N ALA A 362 -23.24 1.69 -11.45
CA ALA A 362 -23.75 2.86 -12.18
C ALA A 362 -24.25 3.98 -11.24
N GLU A 363 -24.66 3.62 -10.01
CA GLU A 363 -25.07 4.59 -8.98
C GLU A 363 -23.95 5.59 -8.65
N PHE A 364 -22.68 5.21 -8.82
CA PHE A 364 -21.57 6.14 -8.68
C PHE A 364 -21.69 7.33 -9.61
N CYS A 365 -22.14 7.13 -10.85
CA CYS A 365 -22.32 8.19 -11.82
C CYS A 365 -23.39 9.20 -11.36
N SER A 366 -24.39 8.76 -10.59
CA SER A 366 -25.50 9.61 -10.13
C SER A 366 -25.03 10.79 -9.27
N VAL A 367 -23.86 10.70 -8.64
CA VAL A 367 -23.37 11.76 -7.74
C VAL A 367 -23.05 13.05 -8.50
N CYS A 368 -22.68 12.94 -9.79
CA CYS A 368 -22.38 14.08 -10.66
C CYS A 368 -23.36 14.20 -11.84
N HIS A 369 -23.80 13.08 -12.40
CA HIS A 369 -24.71 13.02 -13.56
C HIS A 369 -26.19 13.11 -13.18
N LYS A 370 -26.47 13.64 -11.99
CA LYS A 370 -27.76 14.08 -11.52
C LYS A 370 -27.54 15.35 -10.69
N VAL A 371 -28.35 16.36 -10.94
CA VAL A 371 -28.18 17.69 -10.36
C VAL A 371 -29.55 18.30 -10.08
N HIS A 372 -29.62 19.11 -9.02
CA HIS A 372 -30.76 19.96 -8.75
C HIS A 372 -30.28 21.36 -8.33
N LEU A 373 -31.08 22.37 -8.63
CA LEU A 373 -30.78 23.76 -8.25
C LEU A 373 -31.41 24.02 -6.87
N PRO A 374 -30.61 24.19 -5.81
CA PRO A 374 -31.14 24.52 -4.50
C PRO A 374 -31.64 25.97 -4.47
N GLN A 375 -32.58 26.26 -3.56
CA GLN A 375 -33.06 27.63 -3.35
C GLN A 375 -31.92 28.60 -3.01
N ALA A 376 -30.87 28.13 -2.32
CA ALA A 376 -29.68 28.93 -2.05
C ALA A 376 -29.00 29.44 -3.35
N LEU A 377 -29.12 28.72 -4.47
CA LEU A 377 -28.59 29.17 -5.76
C LEU A 377 -29.55 30.11 -6.49
N ASN A 378 -30.82 29.73 -6.65
CA ASN A 378 -31.74 30.46 -7.53
C ASN A 378 -32.64 31.48 -6.82
N GLY A 379 -32.67 31.52 -5.48
CA GLY A 379 -33.52 32.43 -4.69
C GLY A 379 -35.02 32.12 -4.72
N TYR A 380 -35.45 31.02 -5.36
CA TYR A 380 -36.86 30.72 -5.59
C TYR A 380 -37.31 29.43 -4.89
N ARG A 381 -36.99 28.25 -5.46
CA ARG A 381 -37.34 26.94 -4.90
C ARG A 381 -36.40 25.86 -5.42
N TRP A 382 -36.53 24.63 -4.91
CA TRP A 382 -35.86 23.47 -5.51
C TRP A 382 -36.34 23.29 -6.96
N LEU A 383 -35.40 23.23 -7.91
CA LEU A 383 -35.68 22.93 -9.31
C LEU A 383 -34.85 21.73 -9.76
N ARG A 384 -35.45 20.86 -10.58
CA ARG A 384 -34.74 19.77 -11.24
C ARG A 384 -33.71 20.38 -12.20
N GLY A 385 -32.47 19.89 -12.14
CA GLY A 385 -31.41 20.23 -13.09
C GLY A 385 -31.19 19.10 -14.08
N GLN A 386 -29.94 18.96 -14.51
CA GLN A 386 -29.49 17.84 -15.34
C GLN A 386 -29.73 16.50 -14.65
N ASP A 387 -30.30 15.53 -15.36
CA ASP A 387 -30.51 14.17 -14.86
C ASP A 387 -30.26 13.17 -15.98
N HIS A 388 -29.00 12.74 -16.11
CA HIS A 388 -28.62 11.70 -17.08
C HIS A 388 -28.69 10.30 -16.47
N TYR A 389 -28.55 10.20 -15.14
CA TYR A 389 -28.57 8.91 -14.45
C TYR A 389 -29.93 8.23 -14.57
N ASP A 390 -31.03 8.93 -14.32
CA ASP A 390 -32.36 8.33 -14.42
C ASP A 390 -32.68 7.99 -15.88
N SER A 391 -32.27 8.84 -16.85
CA SER A 391 -32.42 8.52 -18.28
C SER A 391 -31.64 7.28 -18.70
N PHE A 392 -30.42 7.08 -18.17
CA PHE A 392 -29.62 5.87 -18.39
C PHE A 392 -30.29 4.63 -17.81
N LEU A 393 -30.85 4.69 -16.61
CA LEU A 393 -31.56 3.54 -16.03
C LEU A 393 -32.80 3.15 -16.83
N LEU A 394 -33.41 4.09 -17.54
CA LEU A 394 -34.59 3.86 -18.37
C LEU A 394 -34.24 3.43 -19.81
N SER A 395 -32.96 3.44 -20.22
CA SER A 395 -32.58 3.18 -21.61
C SER A 395 -32.56 1.71 -22.03
N GLY A 396 -32.75 0.77 -21.10
CA GLY A 396 -32.78 -0.67 -21.37
C GLY A 396 -31.44 -1.37 -21.18
#